data_AF-A0A086AFD7-F1
#
_entry.id   AF-A0A086AFD7-F1
#
_cell.length_a   1.000
_cell.length_b   1.000
_cell.length_c   1.000
_cell.angle_alpha   90.00
_cell.angle_beta   90.00
_cell.angle_gamma   90.00
#
_symmetry.space_group_name_H-M   'P 1'
#
loop_
_entity.id
_entity.type
_entity.pdbx_description
1 polymer ?
#
loop_
_entity_poly.entity_id
_entity_poly.type
_entity_poly.pdbx_seq_one_letter_code
_entity_poly.pdbx_strand_id
1 'polypeptide(L)'
;MKIKLLPIYLTMAIMALLQSCSKDDDNYSNKQTALTLRLVNPEDLNNVALSNLSVSFKELNTGKVTESKSFVNNDLSIELNEGSYEISINGKIHYSAGQSTVEAAVSGYKESVVITGKTALVSLNLFLKTSQSDFIIEEVFFTGTKTAEGKQYLGDKYFKIYNNTDKILYADGLMIAQSEFMTTEKQAYTPNIMAKSFAASAIAIVPGTGTTYPIAPGGFFIIAEDAINHKEYNPSSIDLRTANFEFYTEDADDVDNPAVPNMENLFSSMVVHNRGFKSFVIARLPINKSTYLADYTYDYEYNLVVGGESYPMGESVYSIPNTWIVDAVNLSVASEFQWIVTDPSLDMGWTFCGKVDADQSRYGKSIRRKVLSTNSKGKKELKDTNNSTLDFSPEAKPSLMN
;
A
#
# COMPACT_ATOMS: atom_id res chain seq x y z
N MET A 1 -65.04 28.40 51.88
CA MET A 1 -64.14 27.66 50.97
C MET A 1 -63.42 28.65 50.07
N LYS A 2 -62.12 28.89 50.31
CA LYS A 2 -61.28 29.76 49.48
C LYS A 2 -60.51 28.87 48.49
N ILE A 3 -60.85 28.93 47.21
CA ILE A 3 -60.14 28.22 46.15
C ILE A 3 -58.99 29.11 45.65
N LYS A 4 -57.77 28.59 45.71
CA LYS A 4 -56.53 29.28 45.32
C LYS A 4 -56.40 29.28 43.78
N LEU A 5 -56.46 30.45 43.15
CA LEU A 5 -56.26 30.69 41.71
C LEU A 5 -54.76 30.81 41.31
N LEU A 6 -53.85 30.22 42.08
CA LEU A 6 -52.40 30.43 41.89
C LEU A 6 -51.71 29.61 40.78
N PRO A 7 -52.23 28.48 40.23
CA PRO A 7 -51.46 27.73 39.23
C PRO A 7 -51.68 28.16 37.78
N ILE A 8 -52.62 29.06 37.48
CA ILE A 8 -52.98 29.44 36.09
C ILE A 8 -52.13 30.60 35.55
N TYR A 9 -51.55 31.43 36.42
CA TYR A 9 -50.69 32.54 35.98
C TYR A 9 -49.23 32.12 35.71
N LEU A 10 -48.82 30.91 36.13
CA LEU A 10 -47.46 30.43 35.93
C LEU A 10 -47.25 29.75 34.56
N THR A 11 -48.31 29.23 33.95
CA THR A 11 -48.26 28.60 32.62
C THR A 11 -48.36 29.62 31.47
N MET A 12 -48.92 30.80 31.70
CA MET A 12 -49.03 31.85 30.67
C MET A 12 -47.80 32.78 30.59
N ALA A 13 -46.90 32.74 31.58
CA ALA A 13 -45.67 33.54 31.60
C ALA A 13 -44.49 32.87 30.88
N ILE A 14 -44.56 31.57 30.57
CA ILE A 14 -43.45 30.81 29.93
C ILE A 14 -43.52 30.89 28.39
N MET A 15 -44.67 31.26 27.80
CA MET A 15 -44.81 31.45 26.34
C MET A 15 -44.30 32.81 25.82
N ALA A 16 -43.94 33.75 26.70
CA ALA A 16 -43.43 35.06 26.29
C ALA A 16 -41.90 35.14 26.15
N LEU A 17 -41.17 34.04 26.37
CA LEU A 17 -39.69 33.99 26.27
C LEU A 17 -39.18 33.27 25.01
N LEU A 18 -40.06 32.82 24.12
CA LEU A 18 -39.67 32.39 22.77
C LEU A 18 -39.76 33.57 21.79
N GLN A 19 -39.03 34.65 22.09
CA GLN A 19 -38.54 35.48 21.00
C GLN A 19 -37.44 34.68 20.31
N SER A 20 -37.83 33.99 19.24
CA SER A 20 -36.90 33.63 18.17
C SER A 20 -36.10 34.89 17.87
N CYS A 21 -34.82 34.91 18.25
CA CYS A 21 -33.87 35.75 17.56
C CYS A 21 -34.10 35.49 16.07
N SER A 22 -34.56 36.50 15.33
CA SER A 22 -34.20 36.57 13.94
C SER A 22 -32.68 36.43 13.95
N LYS A 23 -32.17 35.36 13.32
CA LYS A 23 -30.81 35.42 12.84
C LYS A 23 -30.81 36.63 11.93
N ASP A 24 -30.29 37.74 12.43
CA ASP A 24 -29.71 38.73 11.55
C ASP A 24 -28.77 37.91 10.66
N ASP A 25 -29.10 37.83 9.38
CA ASP A 25 -28.21 37.35 8.34
C ASP A 25 -27.03 38.33 8.30
N ASP A 26 -26.14 38.17 9.28
CA ASP A 26 -24.80 38.70 9.21
C ASP A 26 -24.20 38.12 7.94
N ASN A 27 -24.00 39.02 6.99
CA ASN A 27 -23.59 38.87 5.61
C ASN A 27 -22.15 38.33 5.50
N TYR A 28 -21.83 37.25 6.20
CA TYR A 28 -20.49 36.67 6.32
C TYR A 28 -20.15 35.66 5.21
N SER A 29 -21.08 35.34 4.31
CA SER A 29 -20.92 34.22 3.36
C SER A 29 -20.56 34.59 1.90
N ASN A 30 -20.43 35.88 1.57
CA ASN A 30 -20.19 36.33 0.18
C ASN A 30 -18.82 36.96 -0.08
N LYS A 31 -17.87 36.89 0.86
CA LYS A 31 -16.49 37.26 0.53
C LYS A 31 -15.94 36.21 -0.41
N GLN A 32 -15.48 36.64 -1.57
CA GLN A 32 -14.85 35.78 -2.57
C GLN A 32 -13.35 36.01 -2.60
N THR A 33 -12.61 34.92 -2.79
CA THR A 33 -11.18 34.90 -2.98
C THR A 33 -10.89 34.45 -4.41
N ALA A 34 -10.07 35.22 -5.13
CA ALA A 34 -9.49 34.77 -6.39
C ALA A 34 -8.39 33.75 -6.10
N LEU A 35 -8.71 32.47 -6.27
CA LEU A 35 -7.78 31.36 -6.10
C LEU A 35 -7.03 31.09 -7.40
N THR A 36 -5.71 30.98 -7.31
CA THR A 36 -4.88 30.28 -8.28
C THR A 36 -4.48 28.92 -7.71
N LEU A 37 -4.92 27.84 -8.37
CA LEU A 37 -4.47 26.47 -8.09
C LEU A 37 -3.37 26.10 -9.09
N ARG A 38 -2.16 25.87 -8.59
CA ARG A 38 -1.01 25.42 -9.38
C ARG A 38 -0.80 23.92 -9.24
N LEU A 39 -0.87 23.19 -10.35
CA LEU A 39 -0.58 21.75 -10.36
C LEU A 39 0.93 21.53 -10.46
N VAL A 40 1.46 20.69 -9.58
CA VAL A 40 2.86 20.29 -9.56
C VAL A 40 2.93 18.86 -10.08
N ASN A 41 3.69 18.65 -11.15
CA ASN A 41 3.87 17.32 -11.75
C ASN A 41 4.61 16.38 -10.78
N PRO A 42 4.40 15.05 -10.87
CA PRO A 42 5.21 14.10 -10.11
C PRO A 42 6.70 14.25 -10.45
N GLU A 43 7.57 14.29 -9.44
CA GLU A 43 9.01 14.60 -9.59
C GLU A 43 9.78 13.61 -10.47
N ASP A 44 9.32 12.36 -10.56
CA ASP A 44 10.00 11.27 -11.27
C ASP A 44 9.72 11.24 -12.79
N LEU A 45 8.93 12.18 -13.33
CA LEU A 45 8.44 12.14 -14.71
C LEU A 45 9.06 13.19 -15.62
N ASN A 46 9.44 12.76 -16.83
CA ASN A 46 10.04 13.61 -17.87
C ASN A 46 9.04 13.92 -18.99
N ASN A 47 9.15 15.11 -19.60
CA ASN A 47 8.31 15.57 -20.72
C ASN A 47 6.80 15.42 -20.45
N VAL A 48 6.36 16.01 -19.33
CA VAL A 48 5.00 15.85 -18.84
C VAL A 48 4.00 16.76 -19.57
N ALA A 49 2.90 16.19 -20.04
CA ALA A 49 1.73 16.91 -20.53
C ALA A 49 0.45 16.40 -19.85
N LEU A 50 -0.36 17.31 -19.30
CA LEU A 50 -1.63 16.98 -18.66
C LEU A 50 -2.79 17.12 -19.65
N SER A 51 -3.76 16.24 -19.57
CA SER A 51 -4.98 16.29 -20.39
C SER A 51 -6.20 15.83 -19.59
N ASN A 52 -7.41 16.20 -20.04
CA ASN A 52 -8.68 15.79 -19.42
C ASN A 52 -8.78 16.05 -17.91
N LEU A 53 -8.21 17.16 -17.43
CA LEU A 53 -8.24 17.54 -16.02
C LEU A 53 -9.65 17.97 -15.58
N SER A 54 -10.04 17.54 -14.39
CA SER A 54 -11.26 17.95 -13.69
C SER A 54 -10.97 18.07 -12.21
N VAL A 55 -11.19 19.24 -11.64
CA VAL A 55 -11.01 19.53 -10.22
C VAL A 55 -12.35 19.81 -9.54
N SER A 56 -12.47 19.38 -8.29
CA SER A 56 -13.58 19.64 -7.37
C SER A 56 -13.06 20.33 -6.12
N PHE A 57 -13.74 21.40 -5.74
CA PHE A 57 -13.58 22.14 -4.49
C PHE A 57 -14.82 21.94 -3.64
N LYS A 58 -14.71 21.15 -2.58
CA LYS A 58 -15.81 20.91 -1.64
C LYS A 58 -15.59 21.74 -0.38
N GLU A 59 -16.45 22.71 -0.15
CA GLU A 59 -16.39 23.51 1.08
C GLU A 59 -16.84 22.65 2.27
N LEU A 60 -16.01 22.58 3.31
CA LEU A 60 -16.11 21.58 4.38
C LEU A 60 -17.28 21.84 5.34
N ASN A 61 -17.71 23.10 5.52
CA ASN A 61 -18.78 23.44 6.46
C ASN A 61 -20.18 23.30 5.84
N THR A 62 -20.30 23.62 4.57
CA THR A 62 -21.57 23.67 3.82
C THR A 62 -21.76 22.44 2.94
N GLY A 63 -20.68 21.72 2.62
CA GLY A 63 -20.69 20.60 1.68
C GLY A 63 -20.86 21.02 0.21
N LYS A 64 -20.89 22.31 -0.09
CA LYS A 64 -21.06 22.83 -1.46
C LYS A 64 -19.84 22.43 -2.31
N VAL A 65 -20.10 21.86 -3.48
CA VAL A 65 -19.07 21.47 -4.45
C VAL A 65 -19.05 22.44 -5.62
N THR A 66 -17.88 22.95 -5.95
CA THR A 66 -17.61 23.74 -7.16
C THR A 66 -16.60 22.98 -8.02
N GLU A 67 -16.91 22.77 -9.30
CA GLU A 67 -16.03 22.04 -10.22
C GLU A 67 -15.45 22.95 -11.31
N SER A 68 -14.27 22.60 -11.82
CA SER A 68 -13.68 23.26 -12.99
C SER A 68 -12.82 22.30 -13.83
N LYS A 69 -12.67 22.62 -15.11
CA LYS A 69 -11.83 21.90 -16.09
C LYS A 69 -10.86 22.83 -16.83
N SER A 70 -10.90 24.12 -16.54
CA SER A 70 -10.21 25.16 -17.32
C SER A 70 -8.81 25.43 -16.79
N PHE A 71 -7.84 24.63 -17.22
CA PHE A 71 -6.43 24.82 -16.87
C PHE A 71 -5.67 25.49 -18.02
N VAL A 72 -4.76 26.39 -17.69
CA VAL A 72 -3.81 27.02 -18.61
C VAL A 72 -2.42 26.90 -18.00
N ASN A 73 -1.49 26.25 -18.71
CA ASN A 73 -0.12 26.02 -18.24
C ASN A 73 -0.05 25.42 -16.81
N ASN A 74 -0.88 24.40 -16.53
CA ASN A 74 -1.01 23.74 -15.23
C ASN A 74 -1.56 24.61 -14.08
N ASP A 75 -1.98 25.85 -14.37
CA ASP A 75 -2.66 26.71 -13.42
C ASP A 75 -4.16 26.77 -13.72
N LEU A 76 -4.98 26.83 -12.67
CA LEU A 76 -6.39 27.15 -12.73
C LEU A 76 -6.64 28.42 -11.91
N SER A 77 -7.36 29.38 -12.51
CA SER A 77 -7.89 30.54 -11.79
C SER A 77 -9.40 30.39 -11.59
N ILE A 78 -9.86 30.57 -10.34
CA ILE A 78 -11.28 30.43 -9.97
C ILE A 78 -11.62 31.34 -8.78
N GLU A 79 -12.84 31.86 -8.73
CA GLU A 79 -13.36 32.54 -7.54
C GLU A 79 -14.12 31.56 -6.65
N LEU A 80 -13.74 31.50 -5.38
CA LEU A 80 -14.39 30.68 -4.35
C LEU A 80 -14.78 31.58 -3.18
N ASN A 81 -15.88 31.25 -2.49
CA ASN A 81 -16.21 31.93 -1.24
C ASN A 81 -15.11 31.64 -0.21
N GLU A 82 -14.85 32.58 0.69
CA GLU A 82 -13.93 32.33 1.80
C GLU A 82 -14.42 31.13 2.63
N GLY A 83 -13.51 30.21 2.96
CA GLY A 83 -13.86 28.97 3.65
C GLY A 83 -12.74 27.94 3.67
N SER A 84 -13.06 26.76 4.18
CA SER A 84 -12.13 25.62 4.20
C SER A 84 -12.56 24.60 3.17
N TYR A 85 -11.65 24.17 2.32
CA TYR A 85 -11.96 23.33 1.16
C TYR A 85 -11.16 22.04 1.15
N GLU A 86 -11.85 20.95 0.81
CA GLU A 86 -11.26 19.75 0.24
C GLU A 86 -11.08 19.98 -1.27
N ILE A 87 -9.88 19.74 -1.78
CA ILE A 87 -9.55 19.92 -3.21
C ILE A 87 -9.17 18.56 -3.77
N SER A 88 -9.87 18.10 -4.81
CA SER A 88 -9.55 16.85 -5.50
C SER A 88 -9.48 17.07 -7.01
N ILE A 89 -8.48 16.49 -7.67
CA ILE A 89 -8.32 16.55 -9.13
C ILE A 89 -8.14 15.15 -9.70
N ASN A 90 -8.70 14.94 -10.89
CA ASN A 90 -8.48 13.75 -11.72
C ASN A 90 -8.21 14.19 -13.16
N GLY A 91 -7.42 13.41 -13.89
CA GLY A 91 -7.25 13.58 -15.32
C GLY A 91 -6.33 12.53 -15.90
N LYS A 92 -5.67 12.90 -16.99
CA LYS A 92 -4.64 12.09 -17.65
C LYS A 92 -3.32 12.83 -17.69
N ILE A 93 -2.25 12.06 -17.73
CA ILE A 93 -0.88 12.54 -17.87
C ILE A 93 -0.17 11.73 -18.95
N HIS A 94 0.56 12.43 -19.81
CA HIS A 94 1.45 11.86 -20.78
C HIS A 94 2.89 12.18 -20.38
N TYR A 95 3.76 11.18 -20.36
CA TYR A 95 5.18 11.36 -20.01
C TYR A 95 6.07 10.45 -20.85
N SER A 96 7.36 10.76 -20.90
CA SER A 96 8.36 9.92 -21.58
C SER A 96 8.89 8.83 -20.64
N ALA A 97 8.81 7.58 -21.08
CA ALA A 97 9.45 6.43 -20.45
C ALA A 97 10.37 5.76 -21.48
N GLY A 98 11.68 5.99 -21.37
CA GLY A 98 12.64 5.59 -22.40
C GLY A 98 12.39 6.31 -23.73
N GLN A 99 12.18 5.55 -24.82
CA GLN A 99 11.87 6.09 -26.16
C GLN A 99 10.35 6.21 -26.44
N SER A 100 9.51 5.81 -25.49
CA SER A 100 8.06 5.74 -25.67
C SER A 100 7.35 6.82 -24.86
N THR A 101 6.23 7.32 -25.39
CA THR A 101 5.28 8.14 -24.63
C THR A 101 4.24 7.24 -23.98
N VAL A 102 4.04 7.40 -22.67
CA VAL A 102 3.08 6.65 -21.87
C VAL A 102 1.93 7.58 -21.47
N GLU A 103 0.69 7.11 -21.62
CA GLU A 103 -0.50 7.74 -21.03
C GLU A 103 -0.87 7.02 -19.73
N ALA A 104 -1.11 7.77 -18.67
CA ALA A 104 -1.59 7.26 -17.39
C ALA A 104 -2.72 8.15 -16.84
N ALA A 105 -3.51 7.61 -15.90
CA ALA A 105 -4.39 8.44 -15.10
C ALA A 105 -3.55 9.22 -14.06
N VAL A 106 -4.00 10.43 -13.71
CA VAL A 106 -3.34 11.27 -12.70
C VAL A 106 -4.39 11.83 -11.75
N SER A 107 -4.03 11.94 -10.48
CA SER A 107 -4.87 12.53 -9.45
C SER A 107 -4.06 13.44 -8.55
N GLY A 108 -4.75 14.26 -7.77
CA GLY A 108 -4.16 15.11 -6.73
C GLY A 108 -5.21 15.41 -5.68
N TYR A 109 -4.80 15.54 -4.42
CA TYR A 109 -5.74 15.73 -3.32
C TYR A 109 -5.15 16.56 -2.18
N LYS A 110 -5.97 17.45 -1.60
CA LYS A 110 -5.70 18.14 -0.34
C LYS A 110 -6.97 18.14 0.51
N GLU A 111 -6.85 17.64 1.74
CA GLU A 111 -7.99 17.40 2.64
C GLU A 111 -8.60 18.70 3.19
N SER A 112 -7.76 19.65 3.59
CA SER A 112 -8.20 20.90 4.20
C SER A 112 -7.29 22.05 3.81
N VAL A 113 -7.82 22.96 3.02
CA VAL A 113 -7.16 24.19 2.59
C VAL A 113 -8.03 25.37 2.96
N VAL A 114 -7.52 26.25 3.81
CA VAL A 114 -8.17 27.52 4.14
C VAL A 114 -7.94 28.50 3.00
N ILE A 115 -9.03 28.98 2.40
CA ILE A 115 -9.04 29.96 1.31
C ILE A 115 -9.69 31.23 1.87
N THR A 116 -8.89 32.29 2.07
CA THR A 116 -9.34 33.58 2.61
C THR A 116 -8.57 34.74 1.98
N GLY A 117 -9.11 35.96 2.09
CA GLY A 117 -8.52 37.18 1.56
C GLY A 117 -8.86 37.45 0.10
N LYS A 118 -8.25 38.49 -0.49
CA LYS A 118 -8.53 38.89 -1.89
C LYS A 118 -8.03 37.87 -2.90
N THR A 119 -6.87 37.26 -2.62
CA THR A 119 -6.19 36.32 -3.53
C THR A 119 -5.56 35.19 -2.72
N ALA A 120 -5.61 33.96 -3.23
CA ALA A 120 -4.93 32.81 -2.66
C ALA A 120 -4.15 32.05 -3.73
N LEU A 121 -3.01 31.46 -3.36
CA LEU A 121 -2.23 30.56 -4.21
C LEU A 121 -2.13 29.21 -3.50
N VAL A 122 -2.59 28.15 -4.15
CA VAL A 122 -2.50 26.79 -3.63
C VAL A 122 -1.73 25.95 -4.63
N SER A 123 -0.66 25.30 -4.19
CA SER A 123 0.01 24.27 -4.99
C SER A 123 -0.57 22.89 -4.67
N LEU A 124 -0.80 22.06 -5.68
CA LEU A 124 -1.33 20.71 -5.56
C LEU A 124 -0.42 19.73 -6.29
N ASN A 125 0.24 18.85 -5.54
CA ASN A 125 1.06 17.80 -6.11
C ASN A 125 0.17 16.74 -6.75
N LEU A 126 0.47 16.42 -8.00
CA LEU A 126 -0.15 15.35 -8.75
C LEU A 126 0.60 14.03 -8.52
N PHE A 127 -0.11 12.93 -8.71
CA PHE A 127 0.41 11.57 -8.63
C PHE A 127 -0.26 10.69 -9.68
N LEU A 128 0.48 9.70 -10.18
CA LEU A 128 -0.09 8.70 -11.09
C LEU A 128 -1.14 7.89 -10.34
N LYS A 129 -2.29 7.68 -10.99
CA LYS A 129 -3.34 6.78 -10.53
C LYS A 129 -3.22 5.48 -11.30
N THR A 130 -2.81 4.42 -10.63
CA THR A 130 -2.87 3.07 -11.21
C THR A 130 -4.29 2.51 -11.07
N SER A 131 -4.79 1.91 -12.14
CA SER A 131 -6.05 1.16 -12.12
C SER A 131 -5.82 -0.19 -11.43
N GLN A 132 -5.65 -0.16 -10.11
CA GLN A 132 -5.58 -1.36 -9.30
C GLN A 132 -6.97 -1.98 -9.16
N SER A 133 -7.04 -3.28 -9.39
CA SER A 133 -8.29 -4.04 -9.32
C SER A 133 -8.36 -4.97 -8.11
N ASP A 134 -7.23 -5.13 -7.40
CA ASP A 134 -7.05 -6.04 -6.26
C ASP A 134 -6.12 -5.41 -5.20
N PHE A 135 -5.69 -6.22 -4.23
CA PHE A 135 -4.79 -5.84 -3.14
C PHE A 135 -3.39 -5.45 -3.60
N ILE A 136 -2.69 -4.75 -2.70
CA ILE A 136 -1.28 -4.42 -2.81
C ILE A 136 -0.51 -4.67 -1.50
N ILE A 137 0.80 -4.82 -1.60
CA ILE A 137 1.74 -4.94 -0.50
C ILE A 137 2.05 -3.53 0.03
N GLU A 138 1.43 -3.15 1.16
CA GLU A 138 1.69 -1.86 1.82
C GLU A 138 3.05 -1.89 2.52
N GLU A 139 3.40 -2.98 3.18
CA GLU A 139 4.60 -3.04 4.00
C GLU A 139 5.10 -4.48 4.15
N VAL A 140 6.43 -4.62 4.12
CA VAL A 140 7.13 -5.86 4.44
C VAL A 140 8.13 -5.56 5.54
N PHE A 141 7.89 -6.14 6.72
CA PHE A 141 8.85 -6.13 7.81
C PHE A 141 9.62 -7.46 7.79
N PHE A 142 10.73 -7.49 7.04
CA PHE A 142 11.52 -8.71 6.84
C PHE A 142 12.80 -8.77 7.68
N THR A 143 13.23 -7.66 8.30
CA THR A 143 14.57 -7.62 8.90
C THR A 143 14.66 -8.33 10.26
N GLY A 144 13.51 -8.57 10.89
CA GLY A 144 13.40 -8.93 12.28
C GLY A 144 13.96 -7.84 13.22
N THR A 145 14.04 -8.16 14.51
CA THR A 145 14.63 -7.30 15.55
C THR A 145 15.92 -7.88 16.14
N LYS A 146 16.51 -7.14 17.09
CA LYS A 146 17.59 -7.64 17.95
C LYS A 146 17.08 -7.80 19.37
N THR A 147 17.52 -8.87 20.05
CA THR A 147 17.33 -9.01 21.50
C THR A 147 18.19 -8.01 22.26
N ALA A 148 17.98 -7.88 23.57
CA ALA A 148 18.81 -7.02 24.43
C ALA A 148 20.31 -7.41 24.40
N GLU A 149 20.62 -8.68 24.15
CA GLU A 149 21.97 -9.22 24.00
C GLU A 149 22.55 -9.01 22.58
N GLY A 150 21.81 -8.36 21.69
CA GLY A 150 22.23 -8.07 20.31
C GLY A 150 22.11 -9.24 19.34
N LYS A 151 21.45 -10.34 19.73
CA LYS A 151 21.19 -11.49 18.86
C LYS A 151 20.04 -11.21 17.89
N GLN A 152 20.05 -11.87 16.74
CA GLN A 152 18.95 -11.78 15.78
C GLN A 152 17.69 -12.41 16.37
N TYR A 153 16.56 -11.74 16.20
CA TYR A 153 15.24 -12.26 16.55
C TYR A 153 14.38 -12.18 15.28
N LEU A 154 13.86 -13.33 14.84
CA LEU A 154 13.36 -13.50 13.48
C LEU A 154 11.87 -13.82 13.39
N GLY A 155 11.22 -14.34 14.43
CA GLY A 155 9.79 -14.71 14.33
C GLY A 155 8.82 -13.52 14.22
N ASP A 156 9.31 -12.29 14.35
CA ASP A 156 8.48 -11.08 14.37
C ASP A 156 8.27 -10.43 13.01
N LYS A 157 8.59 -11.12 11.92
CA LYS A 157 8.42 -10.61 10.56
C LYS A 157 6.93 -10.64 10.17
N TYR A 158 6.55 -9.75 9.25
CA TYR A 158 5.17 -9.73 8.73
C TYR A 158 5.06 -9.08 7.35
N PHE A 159 3.93 -9.40 6.70
CA PHE A 159 3.41 -8.69 5.54
C PHE A 159 2.15 -7.94 5.93
N LYS A 160 2.01 -6.72 5.41
CA LYS A 160 0.79 -5.93 5.50
C LYS A 160 0.24 -5.70 4.10
N ILE A 161 -0.95 -6.23 3.86
CA ILE A 161 -1.62 -6.21 2.57
C ILE A 161 -2.81 -5.23 2.64
N TYR A 162 -2.88 -4.31 1.69
CA TYR A 162 -3.81 -3.16 1.71
C TYR A 162 -4.80 -3.21 0.55
N ASN A 163 -6.06 -2.91 0.84
CA ASN A 163 -7.08 -2.68 -0.19
C ASN A 163 -7.03 -1.22 -0.64
N ASN A 164 -6.24 -0.95 -1.68
CA ASN A 164 -6.16 0.39 -2.26
C ASN A 164 -7.36 0.73 -3.17
N THR A 165 -8.25 -0.22 -3.45
CA THR A 165 -9.41 -0.04 -4.33
C THR A 165 -10.57 0.69 -3.63
N ASP A 166 -11.65 0.97 -4.36
CA ASP A 166 -12.88 1.60 -3.87
C ASP A 166 -14.01 0.60 -3.56
N LYS A 167 -13.75 -0.71 -3.70
CA LYS A 167 -14.69 -1.80 -3.42
C LYS A 167 -14.18 -2.73 -2.34
N ILE A 168 -15.08 -3.50 -1.73
CA ILE A 168 -14.70 -4.61 -0.84
C ILE A 168 -13.99 -5.67 -1.69
N LEU A 169 -12.84 -6.13 -1.22
CA LEU A 169 -12.11 -7.28 -1.76
C LEU A 169 -12.15 -8.41 -0.74
N TYR A 170 -12.09 -9.65 -1.21
CA TYR A 170 -12.01 -10.82 -0.33
C TYR A 170 -10.59 -11.38 -0.35
N ALA A 171 -9.98 -11.55 0.82
CA ALA A 171 -8.62 -12.06 0.95
C ALA A 171 -8.52 -13.56 0.60
N ASP A 172 -9.63 -14.30 0.69
CA ASP A 172 -9.73 -15.72 0.34
C ASP A 172 -9.01 -16.06 -0.98
N GLY A 173 -8.14 -17.06 -0.96
CA GLY A 173 -7.43 -17.54 -2.15
C GLY A 173 -6.34 -16.60 -2.67
N LEU A 174 -6.02 -15.49 -1.98
CA LEU A 174 -4.85 -14.68 -2.31
C LEU A 174 -3.59 -15.48 -1.98
N MET A 175 -2.74 -15.69 -2.98
CA MET A 175 -1.41 -16.26 -2.84
C MET A 175 -0.41 -15.18 -2.42
N ILE A 176 0.53 -15.55 -1.56
CA ILE A 176 1.80 -14.87 -1.38
C ILE A 176 2.93 -15.85 -1.70
N ALA A 177 3.90 -15.41 -2.51
CA ALA A 177 5.00 -16.24 -2.95
C ALA A 177 6.34 -15.53 -2.84
N GLN A 178 7.38 -16.28 -2.49
CA GLN A 178 8.77 -15.84 -2.43
C GLN A 178 9.53 -16.32 -3.66
N SER A 179 10.43 -15.48 -4.20
CA SER A 179 11.22 -15.82 -5.39
C SER A 179 12.14 -17.03 -5.16
N GLU A 180 12.30 -17.86 -6.18
CA GLU A 180 13.36 -18.88 -6.18
C GLU A 180 14.75 -18.25 -6.29
N PHE A 181 14.88 -17.25 -7.14
CA PHE A 181 16.18 -16.63 -7.34
C PHE A 181 16.42 -15.48 -6.36
N MET A 182 17.69 -15.28 -5.98
CA MET A 182 18.12 -14.13 -5.21
C MET A 182 18.56 -13.00 -6.14
N THR A 183 18.24 -11.75 -5.79
CA THR A 183 18.68 -10.53 -6.49
C THR A 183 20.19 -10.30 -6.39
N THR A 184 20.85 -11.02 -5.48
CA THR A 184 22.30 -10.99 -5.24
C THR A 184 23.06 -12.14 -5.86
N GLU A 185 22.37 -13.05 -6.55
CA GLU A 185 22.99 -14.21 -7.20
C GLU A 185 22.40 -14.43 -8.58
N LYS A 186 23.03 -13.81 -9.58
CA LYS A 186 22.61 -13.93 -10.98
C LYS A 186 23.23 -15.15 -11.61
N GLN A 187 22.38 -16.06 -12.08
CA GLN A 187 22.76 -17.20 -12.89
C GLN A 187 22.05 -17.17 -14.25
N ALA A 188 22.55 -17.96 -15.19
CA ALA A 188 21.89 -18.20 -16.47
C ALA A 188 21.00 -19.44 -16.38
N TYR A 189 19.76 -19.26 -15.91
CA TYR A 189 18.79 -20.34 -15.75
C TYR A 189 18.18 -20.79 -17.08
N THR A 190 18.06 -22.11 -17.27
CA THR A 190 17.45 -22.71 -18.46
C THR A 190 16.34 -23.69 -18.05
N PRO A 191 15.10 -23.54 -18.59
CA PRO A 191 14.65 -22.45 -19.46
C PRO A 191 14.43 -21.15 -18.67
N ASN A 192 14.76 -19.99 -19.24
CA ASN A 192 14.40 -18.71 -18.61
C ASN A 192 12.90 -18.40 -18.82
N ILE A 193 12.12 -18.43 -17.74
CA ILE A 193 10.68 -18.18 -17.76
C ILE A 193 10.26 -16.76 -17.35
N MET A 194 11.18 -15.90 -16.91
CA MET A 194 10.88 -14.63 -16.22
C MET A 194 9.91 -13.73 -17.01
N ALA A 195 10.03 -13.70 -18.34
CA ALA A 195 9.16 -12.93 -19.23
C ALA A 195 7.69 -13.40 -19.26
N LYS A 196 7.39 -14.58 -18.72
CA LYS A 196 6.07 -15.21 -18.74
C LYS A 196 5.56 -15.57 -17.36
N SER A 197 6.46 -15.97 -16.46
CA SER A 197 6.12 -16.48 -15.14
C SER A 197 7.22 -16.15 -14.12
N PHE A 198 6.79 -16.01 -12.87
CA PHE A 198 7.64 -15.89 -11.69
C PHE A 198 7.98 -17.28 -11.14
N ALA A 199 9.25 -17.55 -10.85
CA ALA A 199 9.68 -18.79 -10.20
C ALA A 199 9.60 -18.64 -8.67
N ALA A 200 8.88 -19.53 -7.99
CA ALA A 200 8.56 -19.41 -6.57
C ALA A 200 9.13 -20.57 -5.73
N SER A 201 9.93 -20.24 -4.71
CA SER A 201 10.49 -21.22 -3.76
C SER A 201 9.53 -21.58 -2.62
N ALA A 202 8.55 -20.73 -2.36
CA ALA A 202 7.54 -20.92 -1.33
C ALA A 202 6.23 -20.23 -1.74
N ILE A 203 5.09 -20.87 -1.47
CA ILE A 203 3.75 -20.38 -1.81
C ILE A 203 2.79 -20.68 -0.66
N ALA A 204 2.16 -19.64 -0.13
CA ALA A 204 1.12 -19.73 0.88
C ALA A 204 -0.16 -19.04 0.41
N ILE A 205 -1.32 -19.57 0.79
CA ILE A 205 -2.64 -19.10 0.36
C ILE A 205 -3.49 -18.71 1.56
N VAL A 206 -4.13 -17.55 1.48
CA VAL A 206 -5.17 -17.18 2.45
C VAL A 206 -6.32 -18.20 2.36
N PRO A 207 -6.68 -18.88 3.46
CA PRO A 207 -7.76 -19.86 3.45
C PRO A 207 -9.12 -19.22 3.17
N GLY A 208 -10.16 -20.04 3.02
CA GLY A 208 -11.55 -19.56 2.94
C GLY A 208 -12.33 -20.09 1.73
N THR A 209 -13.57 -19.64 1.61
CA THR A 209 -14.55 -20.13 0.61
C THR A 209 -14.81 -19.14 -0.51
N GLY A 210 -14.11 -18.00 -0.51
CA GLY A 210 -14.23 -16.92 -1.49
C GLY A 210 -14.92 -15.68 -0.94
N THR A 211 -15.61 -15.79 0.21
CA THR A 211 -16.30 -14.66 0.86
C THR A 211 -16.05 -14.56 2.37
N THR A 212 -15.11 -15.33 2.91
CA THR A 212 -14.88 -15.43 4.36
C THR A 212 -14.21 -14.18 4.93
N TYR A 213 -13.28 -13.57 4.19
CA TYR A 213 -12.42 -12.50 4.68
C TYR A 213 -12.58 -11.20 3.87
N PRO A 214 -13.68 -10.43 4.08
CA PRO A 214 -13.89 -9.15 3.41
C PRO A 214 -12.98 -8.06 3.98
N ILE A 215 -12.28 -7.36 3.10
CA ILE A 215 -11.44 -6.21 3.40
C ILE A 215 -12.06 -4.99 2.73
N ALA A 216 -12.53 -4.05 3.54
CA ALA A 216 -13.14 -2.81 3.06
C ALA A 216 -12.12 -1.91 2.30
N PRO A 217 -12.59 -0.98 1.45
CA PRO A 217 -11.75 0.06 0.87
C PRO A 217 -10.92 0.77 1.94
N GLY A 218 -9.61 0.78 1.75
CA GLY A 218 -8.65 1.35 2.70
C GLY A 218 -8.39 0.52 3.96
N GLY A 219 -8.98 -0.67 4.06
CA GLY A 219 -8.64 -1.68 5.05
C GLY A 219 -7.38 -2.45 4.67
N PHE A 220 -6.84 -3.18 5.63
CA PHE A 220 -5.68 -4.04 5.44
C PHE A 220 -5.84 -5.31 6.27
N PHE A 221 -4.97 -6.28 6.00
CA PHE A 221 -4.78 -7.44 6.84
C PHE A 221 -3.29 -7.75 6.98
N ILE A 222 -2.95 -8.44 8.07
CA ILE A 222 -1.57 -8.79 8.43
C ILE A 222 -1.40 -10.30 8.33
N ILE A 223 -0.29 -10.71 7.72
CA ILE A 223 0.21 -12.09 7.75
C ILE A 223 1.52 -12.06 8.54
N ALA A 224 1.51 -12.65 9.74
CA ALA A 224 2.70 -12.76 10.59
C ALA A 224 3.51 -14.02 10.22
N GLU A 225 4.79 -14.03 10.58
CA GLU A 225 5.53 -15.29 10.65
C GLU A 225 5.04 -16.12 11.83
N ASP A 226 5.20 -15.62 13.06
CA ASP A 226 4.50 -16.15 14.23
C ASP A 226 3.54 -15.09 14.79
N ALA A 227 2.27 -15.40 14.94
CA ALA A 227 1.29 -14.44 15.44
C ALA A 227 1.23 -14.39 16.97
N ILE A 228 2.37 -14.17 17.64
CA ILE A 228 2.47 -14.13 19.10
C ILE A 228 2.82 -12.74 19.64
N ASN A 229 2.86 -12.62 20.97
CA ASN A 229 3.35 -11.40 21.62
C ASN A 229 4.88 -11.44 21.74
N HIS A 230 5.60 -11.03 20.70
CA HIS A 230 7.07 -11.07 20.73
C HIS A 230 7.68 -10.18 21.80
N LYS A 231 6.95 -9.17 22.29
CA LYS A 231 7.41 -8.31 23.41
C LYS A 231 7.70 -9.09 24.70
N GLU A 232 7.12 -10.28 24.87
CA GLU A 232 7.40 -11.17 26.01
C GLU A 232 8.81 -11.79 25.94
N TYR A 233 9.36 -11.97 24.73
CA TYR A 233 10.67 -12.57 24.50
C TYR A 233 11.73 -11.52 24.13
N ASN A 234 11.31 -10.46 23.44
CA ASN A 234 12.14 -9.34 23.06
C ASN A 234 11.37 -8.01 23.23
N PRO A 235 11.61 -7.23 24.31
CA PRO A 235 10.91 -5.97 24.56
C PRO A 235 11.01 -4.92 23.44
N SER A 236 12.02 -5.04 22.55
CA SER A 236 12.19 -4.16 21.38
C SER A 236 11.35 -4.58 20.16
N SER A 237 10.60 -5.67 20.27
CA SER A 237 9.79 -6.25 19.20
C SER A 237 8.32 -5.78 19.28
N ILE A 238 7.43 -6.56 18.70
CA ILE A 238 6.06 -6.22 18.31
C ILE A 238 5.08 -7.25 18.90
N ASP A 239 3.82 -6.85 19.12
CA ASP A 239 2.74 -7.77 19.45
C ASP A 239 1.95 -8.12 18.17
N LEU A 240 2.09 -9.35 17.68
CA LEU A 240 1.45 -9.85 16.47
C LEU A 240 0.24 -10.74 16.72
N ARG A 241 -0.25 -10.87 17.97
CA ARG A 241 -1.46 -11.66 18.31
C ARG A 241 -2.73 -11.19 17.61
N THR A 242 -2.72 -9.99 17.05
CA THR A 242 -3.85 -9.40 16.31
C THR A 242 -3.69 -9.50 14.80
N ALA A 243 -2.68 -10.23 14.32
CA ALA A 243 -2.55 -10.56 12.92
C ALA A 243 -3.77 -11.34 12.43
N ASN A 244 -4.05 -11.25 11.13
CA ASN A 244 -5.19 -11.93 10.52
C ASN A 244 -4.86 -13.37 10.15
N PHE A 245 -3.58 -13.63 9.83
CA PHE A 245 -3.07 -14.93 9.48
C PHE A 245 -1.63 -15.10 9.96
N GLU A 246 -1.14 -16.34 10.02
CA GLU A 246 0.27 -16.67 10.23
C GLU A 246 0.76 -17.78 9.29
N PHE A 247 2.08 -17.93 9.16
CA PHE A 247 2.70 -18.92 8.27
C PHE A 247 2.96 -20.29 8.93
N TYR A 248 2.41 -20.53 10.13
CA TYR A 248 2.64 -21.76 10.87
C TYR A 248 2.32 -23.01 10.05
N THR A 249 3.22 -23.99 10.13
CA THR A 249 3.04 -25.35 9.62
C THR A 249 3.33 -26.35 10.73
N GLU A 250 2.69 -27.52 10.73
CA GLU A 250 2.85 -28.51 11.81
C GLU A 250 4.29 -29.02 11.99
N ASP A 251 5.11 -28.90 10.94
CA ASP A 251 6.53 -29.28 10.90
C ASP A 251 7.48 -28.12 11.21
N ALA A 252 6.97 -26.92 11.48
CA ALA A 252 7.78 -25.78 11.91
C ALA A 252 8.16 -25.89 13.40
N ASP A 253 9.35 -25.37 13.74
CA ASP A 253 9.79 -25.19 15.14
C ASP A 253 9.14 -23.96 15.81
N ASP A 254 8.13 -23.37 15.16
CA ASP A 254 7.45 -22.15 15.56
C ASP A 254 6.26 -22.42 16.50
N VAL A 255 5.72 -21.37 17.11
CA VAL A 255 4.60 -21.46 18.06
C VAL A 255 3.29 -21.13 17.36
N ASP A 256 2.43 -22.13 17.16
CA ASP A 256 1.06 -21.94 16.66
C ASP A 256 0.23 -21.09 17.63
N ASN A 257 -0.39 -20.02 17.13
CA ASN A 257 -1.40 -19.29 17.87
C ASN A 257 -2.79 -19.74 17.42
N PRO A 258 -3.50 -20.59 18.19
CA PRO A 258 -4.78 -21.14 17.77
C PRO A 258 -5.91 -20.09 17.61
N ALA A 259 -5.69 -18.85 18.02
CA ALA A 259 -6.61 -17.74 17.80
C ALA A 259 -6.43 -17.05 16.44
N VAL A 260 -5.34 -17.33 15.73
CA VAL A 260 -5.00 -16.74 14.42
C VAL A 260 -5.04 -17.85 13.36
N PRO A 261 -5.85 -17.71 12.30
CA PRO A 261 -5.90 -18.72 11.24
C PRO A 261 -4.57 -18.90 10.50
N ASN A 262 -4.16 -20.15 10.31
CA ASN A 262 -2.97 -20.46 9.53
C ASN A 262 -3.21 -20.25 8.02
N MET A 263 -2.21 -19.68 7.34
CA MET A 263 -2.13 -19.69 5.89
C MET A 263 -2.04 -21.14 5.40
N GLU A 264 -2.68 -21.44 4.29
CA GLU A 264 -2.51 -22.75 3.66
C GLU A 264 -1.16 -22.81 2.94
N ASN A 265 -0.25 -23.65 3.45
CA ASN A 265 1.01 -23.92 2.79
C ASN A 265 0.77 -24.78 1.53
N LEU A 266 0.92 -24.17 0.35
CA LEU A 266 0.74 -24.86 -0.93
C LEU A 266 2.04 -25.50 -1.42
N PHE A 267 3.18 -24.85 -1.19
CA PHE A 267 4.49 -25.36 -1.54
C PHE A 267 5.57 -24.72 -0.67
N SER A 268 6.29 -25.54 0.10
CA SER A 268 7.43 -25.15 0.96
C SER A 268 7.13 -24.08 2.01
N SER A 269 7.83 -24.12 3.15
CA SER A 269 7.61 -23.15 4.23
C SER A 269 8.09 -21.74 3.84
N MET A 270 7.32 -20.72 4.21
CA MET A 270 7.62 -19.32 3.92
C MET A 270 8.70 -18.77 4.86
N VAL A 271 9.98 -19.00 4.53
CA VAL A 271 11.11 -18.44 5.29
C VAL A 271 11.53 -17.11 4.68
N VAL A 272 11.05 -16.01 5.27
CA VAL A 272 11.28 -14.64 4.77
C VAL A 272 12.75 -14.24 4.94
N HIS A 273 13.45 -14.00 3.82
CA HIS A 273 14.89 -13.72 3.87
C HIS A 273 15.22 -12.39 4.58
N ASN A 274 15.86 -12.46 5.75
CA ASN A 274 16.02 -11.30 6.63
C ASN A 274 17.03 -10.22 6.21
N ARG A 275 17.74 -10.43 5.10
CA ARG A 275 18.60 -9.42 4.46
C ARG A 275 17.96 -8.80 3.22
N GLY A 276 16.81 -9.30 2.80
CA GLY A 276 16.07 -8.80 1.64
C GLY A 276 16.75 -9.10 0.31
N PHE A 277 17.17 -10.35 0.07
CA PHE A 277 17.74 -10.78 -1.23
C PHE A 277 16.72 -11.52 -2.10
N LYS A 278 15.51 -11.71 -1.57
CA LYS A 278 14.39 -12.39 -2.22
C LYS A 278 13.29 -11.38 -2.49
N SER A 279 12.53 -11.62 -3.55
CA SER A 279 11.40 -10.78 -3.93
C SER A 279 10.10 -11.48 -3.60
N PHE A 280 9.03 -10.71 -3.42
CA PHE A 280 7.71 -11.23 -3.08
C PHE A 280 6.67 -10.80 -4.10
N VAL A 281 5.72 -11.69 -4.36
CA VAL A 281 4.55 -11.40 -5.20
C VAL A 281 3.29 -11.82 -4.46
N ILE A 282 2.20 -11.11 -4.72
CA ILE A 282 0.85 -11.59 -4.41
C ILE A 282 0.08 -11.86 -5.70
N ALA A 283 -0.72 -12.91 -5.71
CA ALA A 283 -1.37 -13.40 -6.92
C ALA A 283 -2.73 -14.04 -6.61
N ARG A 284 -3.59 -14.17 -7.63
CA ARG A 284 -4.85 -14.92 -7.54
C ARG A 284 -4.71 -16.22 -8.33
N LEU A 285 -5.06 -17.34 -7.72
CA LEU A 285 -5.08 -18.63 -8.41
C LEU A 285 -6.43 -18.80 -9.14
N PRO A 286 -6.48 -18.74 -10.48
CA PRO A 286 -7.74 -18.81 -11.23
C PRO A 286 -8.22 -20.25 -11.47
N ILE A 287 -7.42 -21.23 -11.04
CA ILE A 287 -7.65 -22.67 -11.22
C ILE A 287 -7.65 -23.36 -9.87
N ASN A 288 -8.04 -24.64 -9.84
CA ASN A 288 -7.93 -25.41 -8.61
C ASN A 288 -6.46 -25.76 -8.31
N LYS A 289 -6.14 -25.93 -7.01
CA LYS A 289 -4.78 -26.18 -6.52
C LYS A 289 -4.17 -27.47 -7.05
N SER A 290 -4.95 -28.55 -7.19
CA SER A 290 -4.44 -29.81 -7.75
C SER A 290 -3.97 -29.68 -9.20
N THR A 291 -4.67 -28.90 -10.03
CA THR A 291 -4.25 -28.59 -11.40
C THR A 291 -3.00 -27.72 -11.39
N TYR A 292 -2.92 -26.74 -10.49
CA TYR A 292 -1.71 -25.94 -10.35
C TYR A 292 -0.48 -26.80 -10.02
N LEU A 293 -0.60 -27.65 -9.00
CA LEU A 293 0.48 -28.54 -8.56
C LEU A 293 0.89 -29.58 -9.62
N ALA A 294 -0.01 -29.93 -10.55
CA ALA A 294 0.29 -30.87 -11.62
C ALA A 294 0.96 -30.20 -12.83
N ASP A 295 0.52 -28.99 -13.21
CA ASP A 295 0.80 -28.42 -14.53
C ASP A 295 1.80 -27.25 -14.51
N TYR A 296 2.13 -26.70 -13.33
CA TYR A 296 2.93 -25.47 -13.20
C TYR A 296 4.29 -25.68 -12.52
N THR A 297 4.79 -26.92 -12.51
CA THR A 297 6.18 -27.17 -12.11
C THR A 297 7.15 -26.43 -13.02
N TYR A 298 8.29 -26.05 -12.47
CA TYR A 298 9.38 -25.40 -13.17
C TYR A 298 10.69 -26.07 -12.77
N ASP A 299 11.12 -26.97 -13.64
CA ASP A 299 12.42 -27.59 -13.59
C ASP A 299 13.42 -26.67 -14.31
N TYR A 300 14.49 -26.30 -13.62
CA TYR A 300 15.52 -25.43 -14.19
C TYR A 300 16.92 -25.92 -13.89
N GLU A 301 17.82 -25.57 -14.78
CA GLU A 301 19.25 -25.86 -14.64
C GLU A 301 20.07 -24.57 -14.76
N TYR A 302 21.23 -24.56 -14.11
CA TYR A 302 22.25 -23.53 -14.28
C TYR A 302 23.64 -24.10 -14.02
N ASN A 303 24.68 -23.39 -14.45
CA ASN A 303 26.06 -23.77 -14.20
C ASN A 303 26.65 -22.85 -13.12
N LEU A 304 26.88 -23.40 -11.93
CA LEU A 304 27.56 -22.69 -10.86
C LEU A 304 29.07 -22.69 -11.12
N VAL A 305 29.70 -21.50 -11.08
CA VAL A 305 31.16 -21.38 -11.27
C VAL A 305 31.83 -21.07 -9.92
N VAL A 306 32.63 -22.00 -9.42
CA VAL A 306 33.40 -21.85 -8.17
C VAL A 306 34.87 -22.13 -8.45
N GLY A 307 35.76 -21.20 -8.11
CA GLY A 307 37.20 -21.39 -8.31
C GLY A 307 37.64 -21.57 -9.78
N GLY A 308 36.80 -21.16 -10.73
CA GLY A 308 37.03 -21.37 -12.18
C GLY A 308 36.53 -22.71 -12.72
N GLU A 309 36.01 -23.59 -11.86
CA GLU A 309 35.35 -24.83 -12.26
C GLU A 309 33.84 -24.63 -12.38
N SER A 310 33.21 -25.34 -13.31
CA SER A 310 31.78 -25.24 -13.60
C SER A 310 31.07 -26.52 -13.18
N TYR A 311 30.02 -26.36 -12.38
CA TYR A 311 29.21 -27.45 -11.84
C TYR A 311 27.76 -27.30 -12.31
N PRO A 312 27.18 -28.31 -12.99
CA PRO A 312 25.77 -28.28 -13.35
C PRO A 312 24.91 -28.45 -12.10
N MET A 313 23.97 -27.55 -11.93
CA MET A 313 23.00 -27.52 -10.83
C MET A 313 21.60 -27.52 -11.43
N GLY A 314 20.62 -28.05 -10.70
CA GLY A 314 19.23 -27.97 -11.11
C GLY A 314 18.30 -28.30 -9.95
N GLU A 315 17.13 -27.68 -9.97
CA GLU A 315 16.09 -27.80 -8.94
C GLU A 315 14.71 -27.80 -9.60
N SER A 316 13.70 -28.20 -8.84
CA SER A 316 12.30 -28.18 -9.26
C SER A 316 11.47 -27.36 -8.28
N VAL A 317 10.84 -26.31 -8.79
CA VAL A 317 9.95 -25.43 -8.01
C VAL A 317 8.65 -25.21 -8.77
N TYR A 318 7.83 -24.24 -8.37
CA TYR A 318 6.63 -23.87 -9.11
C TYR A 318 6.77 -22.52 -9.81
N SER A 319 6.08 -22.38 -10.93
CA SER A 319 5.94 -21.12 -11.67
C SER A 319 4.58 -20.48 -11.44
N ILE A 320 4.52 -19.16 -11.38
CA ILE A 320 3.29 -18.37 -11.30
C ILE A 320 3.24 -17.49 -12.54
N PRO A 321 2.30 -17.71 -13.48
CA PRO A 321 2.13 -16.84 -14.64
C PRO A 321 2.04 -15.36 -14.26
N ASN A 322 2.75 -14.50 -14.98
CA ASN A 322 2.79 -13.06 -14.72
C ASN A 322 1.38 -12.45 -14.77
N THR A 323 0.47 -13.01 -15.58
CA THR A 323 -0.93 -12.59 -15.67
C THR A 323 -1.77 -12.86 -14.43
N TRP A 324 -1.28 -13.65 -13.47
CA TRP A 324 -1.99 -13.94 -12.22
C TRP A 324 -1.52 -13.07 -11.05
N ILE A 325 -0.35 -12.46 -11.20
CA ILE A 325 0.27 -11.61 -10.19
C ILE A 325 -0.45 -10.28 -10.18
N VAL A 326 -0.88 -9.86 -8.99
CA VAL A 326 -1.60 -8.60 -8.81
C VAL A 326 -0.68 -7.49 -8.32
N ASP A 327 0.42 -7.84 -7.63
CA ASP A 327 1.42 -6.90 -7.15
C ASP A 327 2.75 -7.63 -6.82
N ALA A 328 3.86 -6.90 -6.93
CA ALA A 328 5.21 -7.44 -6.75
C ALA A 328 6.11 -6.43 -6.03
N VAL A 329 7.09 -6.94 -5.30
CA VAL A 329 8.13 -6.13 -4.66
C VAL A 329 9.48 -6.83 -4.72
N ASN A 330 10.46 -6.17 -5.32
CA ASN A 330 11.84 -6.62 -5.30
C ASN A 330 12.63 -6.04 -4.13
N LEU A 331 13.37 -6.91 -3.44
CA LEU A 331 14.30 -6.52 -2.39
C LEU A 331 15.73 -6.82 -2.81
N SER A 332 16.66 -5.93 -2.43
CA SER A 332 18.10 -6.20 -2.49
C SER A 332 18.85 -5.34 -1.48
N VAL A 333 20.18 -5.44 -1.48
CA VAL A 333 21.10 -4.45 -0.92
C VAL A 333 22.02 -3.94 -2.01
N ALA A 334 22.47 -2.69 -1.89
CA ALA A 334 23.24 -2.03 -2.94
C ALA A 334 24.60 -2.69 -3.22
N SER A 335 25.29 -3.20 -2.20
CA SER A 335 26.62 -3.82 -2.38
C SER A 335 26.59 -5.13 -3.17
N GLU A 336 25.48 -5.86 -3.08
CA GLU A 336 25.34 -7.19 -3.66
C GLU A 336 24.37 -7.24 -4.84
N PHE A 337 23.71 -6.14 -5.21
CA PHE A 337 22.69 -6.16 -6.25
C PHE A 337 23.28 -6.55 -7.61
N GLN A 338 22.74 -7.63 -8.20
CA GLN A 338 23.16 -8.11 -9.51
C GLN A 338 22.06 -7.98 -10.56
N TRP A 339 20.79 -8.12 -10.16
CA TRP A 339 19.63 -8.15 -11.05
C TRP A 339 18.30 -8.16 -10.29
N ILE A 340 17.21 -7.89 -11.03
CA ILE A 340 15.83 -8.08 -10.59
C ILE A 340 15.36 -9.49 -11.00
N VAL A 341 14.52 -10.10 -10.16
CA VAL A 341 14.02 -11.48 -10.33
C VAL A 341 12.53 -11.57 -10.72
N THR A 342 11.95 -10.43 -11.11
CA THR A 342 10.60 -10.30 -11.67
C THR A 342 10.65 -9.76 -13.09
N ASP A 343 9.58 -9.97 -13.88
CA ASP A 343 9.43 -9.24 -15.13
C ASP A 343 9.27 -7.72 -14.89
N PRO A 344 9.82 -6.85 -15.76
CA PRO A 344 9.62 -5.41 -15.66
C PRO A 344 8.16 -4.96 -15.69
N SER A 345 7.24 -5.74 -16.26
CA SER A 345 5.81 -5.42 -16.21
C SER A 345 5.23 -5.53 -14.79
N LEU A 346 5.89 -6.27 -13.90
CA LEU A 346 5.46 -6.48 -12.51
C LEU A 346 6.18 -5.51 -11.57
N ASP A 347 7.51 -5.42 -11.67
CA ASP A 347 8.30 -4.48 -10.89
C ASP A 347 9.65 -4.20 -11.60
N MET A 348 9.87 -2.92 -11.94
CA MET A 348 11.07 -2.43 -12.63
C MET A 348 12.20 -2.00 -11.68
N GLY A 349 11.93 -1.92 -10.38
CA GLY A 349 12.85 -1.41 -9.38
C GLY A 349 13.14 -2.42 -8.29
N TRP A 350 13.79 -1.94 -7.24
CA TRP A 350 13.99 -2.67 -5.99
C TRP A 350 14.06 -1.68 -4.82
N THR A 351 13.85 -2.20 -3.61
CA THR A 351 13.94 -1.42 -2.35
C THR A 351 14.68 -2.22 -1.28
N PHE A 352 14.96 -1.61 -0.12
CA PHE A 352 15.90 -2.17 0.85
C PHE A 352 15.66 -1.72 2.30
N CYS A 353 16.23 -2.48 3.23
CA CYS A 353 16.38 -2.08 4.64
C CYS A 353 17.84 -2.08 5.11
N GLY A 354 18.80 -2.37 4.22
CA GLY A 354 20.24 -2.34 4.48
C GLY A 354 21.00 -2.01 3.20
N LYS A 355 22.24 -1.54 3.33
CA LYS A 355 23.06 -1.09 2.19
C LYS A 355 24.12 -2.10 1.77
N VAL A 356 24.50 -2.99 2.68
CA VAL A 356 25.51 -4.04 2.50
C VAL A 356 25.00 -5.40 2.99
N ASP A 357 25.66 -6.49 2.62
CA ASP A 357 25.39 -7.79 3.24
C ASP A 357 25.61 -7.72 4.77
N ALA A 358 24.74 -8.38 5.51
CA ALA A 358 24.72 -8.42 6.97
C ALA A 358 24.71 -7.04 7.67
N ASP A 359 24.20 -5.99 7.00
CA ASP A 359 24.09 -4.64 7.56
C ASP A 359 23.45 -4.67 8.96
N GLN A 360 24.20 -4.21 9.96
CA GLN A 360 23.80 -4.27 11.37
C GLN A 360 22.71 -3.24 11.71
N SER A 361 22.52 -2.24 10.85
CA SER A 361 21.50 -1.20 11.02
C SER A 361 20.14 -1.61 10.43
N ARG A 362 20.04 -2.77 9.77
CA ARG A 362 18.79 -3.19 9.11
C ARG A 362 17.67 -3.56 10.07
N TYR A 363 18.00 -4.10 11.24
CA TYR A 363 16.99 -4.63 12.18
C TYR A 363 16.03 -3.53 12.66
N GLY A 364 14.77 -3.92 12.86
CA GLY A 364 13.70 -2.98 13.22
C GLY A 364 13.34 -2.00 12.10
N LYS A 365 13.63 -2.34 10.83
CA LYS A 365 13.24 -1.56 9.66
C LYS A 365 12.39 -2.39 8.71
N SER A 366 11.52 -1.71 8.00
CA SER A 366 10.61 -2.25 7.00
C SER A 366 10.74 -1.44 5.72
N ILE A 367 10.23 -1.99 4.62
CA ILE A 367 9.89 -1.19 3.45
C ILE A 367 8.41 -0.81 3.55
N ARG A 368 8.08 0.45 3.29
CA ARG A 368 6.70 0.94 3.40
C ARG A 368 6.29 1.71 2.17
N ARG A 369 5.19 1.31 1.55
CA ARG A 369 4.66 1.96 0.36
C ARG A 369 4.29 3.41 0.68
N LYS A 370 4.68 4.33 -0.20
CA LYS A 370 4.50 5.77 -0.04
C LYS A 370 3.01 6.11 -0.14
N VAL A 371 2.57 7.04 0.70
CA VAL A 371 1.20 7.57 0.66
C VAL A 371 1.14 8.74 -0.32
N LEU A 372 0.29 8.64 -1.33
CA LEU A 372 0.05 9.71 -2.31
C LEU A 372 -0.94 10.74 -1.78
N SER A 373 -1.99 10.26 -1.13
CA SER A 373 -2.99 11.11 -0.49
C SER A 373 -3.74 10.35 0.61
N THR A 374 -4.45 11.09 1.44
CA THR A 374 -5.40 10.54 2.42
C THR A 374 -6.70 11.28 2.25
N ASN A 375 -7.81 10.58 1.99
CA ASN A 375 -9.12 11.21 1.83
C ASN A 375 -9.73 11.61 3.19
N SER A 376 -10.83 12.36 3.17
CA SER A 376 -11.54 12.84 4.36
C SER A 376 -12.12 11.75 5.27
N LYS A 377 -12.10 10.48 4.85
CA LYS A 377 -12.46 9.31 5.67
C LYS A 377 -11.25 8.58 6.24
N GLY A 378 -10.04 9.11 6.06
CA GLY A 378 -8.79 8.51 6.51
C GLY A 378 -8.26 7.37 5.62
N LYS A 379 -8.92 7.05 4.49
CA LYS A 379 -8.37 6.07 3.53
C LYS A 379 -7.16 6.70 2.84
N LYS A 380 -6.06 5.96 2.85
CA LYS A 380 -4.84 6.31 2.13
C LYS A 380 -4.94 5.80 0.69
N GLU A 381 -4.43 6.60 -0.23
CA GLU A 381 -4.11 6.16 -1.57
C GLU A 381 -2.60 5.90 -1.60
N LEU A 382 -2.20 4.64 -1.80
CA LEU A 382 -0.79 4.26 -1.82
C LEU A 382 -0.23 4.30 -3.24
N LYS A 383 1.05 4.66 -3.36
CA LYS A 383 1.77 4.74 -4.65
C LYS A 383 2.08 3.34 -5.16
N ASP A 384 1.77 3.09 -6.41
CA ASP A 384 2.18 1.89 -7.12
C ASP A 384 2.39 2.25 -8.58
N THR A 385 3.62 2.11 -9.05
CA THR A 385 4.04 2.38 -10.42
C THR A 385 4.73 1.17 -11.03
N ASN A 386 4.54 -0.02 -10.42
CA ASN A 386 5.31 -1.23 -10.69
C ASN A 386 6.82 -0.92 -10.63
N ASN A 387 7.24 -0.16 -9.62
CA ASN A 387 8.65 0.18 -9.42
C ASN A 387 8.94 0.38 -7.93
N SER A 388 9.49 -0.65 -7.30
CA SER A 388 9.79 -0.67 -5.87
C SER A 388 10.64 0.50 -5.39
N THR A 389 11.56 1.00 -6.22
CA THR A 389 12.42 2.15 -5.88
C THR A 389 11.60 3.44 -5.75
N LEU A 390 10.58 3.60 -6.58
CA LEU A 390 9.71 4.78 -6.58
C LEU A 390 8.58 4.67 -5.57
N ASP A 391 8.10 3.45 -5.32
CA ASP A 391 6.86 3.18 -4.61
C ASP A 391 7.06 3.02 -3.10
N PHE A 392 8.22 2.53 -2.67
CA PHE A 392 8.50 2.29 -1.25
C PHE A 392 9.46 3.32 -0.64
N SER A 393 9.20 3.69 0.60
CA SER A 393 10.15 4.28 1.52
C SER A 393 11.01 3.16 2.11
N PRO A 394 12.31 3.09 1.78
CA PRO A 394 13.21 2.11 2.37
C PRO A 394 13.52 2.46 3.83
N GLU A 395 14.06 1.49 4.57
CA GLU A 395 14.55 1.69 5.94
C GLU A 395 13.54 2.34 6.92
N ALA A 396 12.23 2.18 6.67
CA ALA A 396 11.18 2.82 7.44
C ALA A 396 10.93 2.10 8.77
N LYS A 397 10.55 2.85 9.81
CA LYS A 397 10.05 2.23 11.06
C LYS A 397 8.80 1.39 10.74
N PRO A 398 8.75 0.11 11.15
CA PRO A 398 7.58 -0.75 10.96
C PRO A 398 6.33 -0.11 11.56
N SER A 399 5.21 -0.14 10.84
CA SER A 399 4.00 0.56 11.24
C SER A 399 3.32 -0.03 12.48
N LEU A 400 3.62 -1.28 12.80
CA LEU A 400 3.07 -1.96 13.97
C LEU A 400 4.01 -1.94 15.18
N MET A 401 5.21 -1.35 15.07
CA MET A 401 6.11 -1.10 16.20
C MET A 401 5.76 0.20 16.91
N ASN A 402 5.04 0.08 18.03
CA ASN A 402 4.73 1.18 18.96
C ASN A 402 5.64 1.17 20.18
#